data_AF-A0A6S6ZE28-F1
#
_entry.id   AF-A0A6S6ZE28-F1
#
_cell.length_a   1.000
_cell.length_b   1.000
_cell.length_c   1.000
_cell.angle_alpha   90.00
_cell.angle_beta   90.00
_cell.angle_gamma   90.00
#
_symmetry.space_group_name_H-M   'P 1'
#
loop_
_entity.id
_entity.type
_entity.pdbx_description
1 polymer ?
#
loop_
_entity_poly.entity_id
_entity_poly.type
_entity_poly.pdbx_seq_one_letter_code
_entity_poly.pdbx_strand_id
1 'polypeptide(L)' 'MARRAGVVMRISAVLCLALSAFFYYAWYAFYVKWDFNELGRYYDPVDQVVYTSSGFVWVLPATVLLAAGAVFIWRGWRR' A
#
# COMPACT_ATOMS: atom_id res chain seq x y z
N MET A 1 16.20 25.82 -11.86
CA MET A 1 16.24 24.60 -11.01
C MET A 1 14.91 24.32 -10.28
N ALA A 2 14.23 25.33 -9.71
CA ALA A 2 12.98 25.15 -8.94
C ALA A 2 11.84 24.40 -9.67
N ARG A 3 11.60 24.69 -10.97
CA ARG A 3 10.55 24.03 -11.77
C ARG A 3 10.78 22.53 -11.95
N ARG A 4 12.04 22.10 -12.14
CA ARG A 4 12.40 20.67 -12.22
C ARG A 4 12.20 19.97 -10.88
N ALA A 5 12.56 20.63 -9.78
CA ALA A 5 12.33 20.09 -8.44
C ALA A 5 10.84 19.92 -8.13
N GLY A 6 9.97 20.86 -8.54
CA GLY A 6 8.51 20.73 -8.38
C GLY A 6 7.91 19.56 -9.17
N VAL A 7 8.37 19.34 -10.40
CA VAL A 7 7.92 18.20 -11.23
C VAL A 7 8.34 16.87 -10.61
N VAL A 8 9.59 16.75 -10.15
CA VAL A 8 10.08 15.54 -9.48
C VAL A 8 9.23 15.23 -8.24
N MET A 9 8.94 16.23 -7.40
CA MET A 9 8.14 16.03 -6.18
C MET A 9 6.72 15.54 -6.50
N ARG A 10 6.09 16.06 -7.56
CA ARG A 10 4.76 15.59 -8.00
C ARG A 10 4.80 14.16 -8.51
N ILE A 11 5.80 13.81 -9.32
CA ILE A 11 5.96 12.44 -9.82
C ILE A 11 6.20 11.48 -8.65
N SER A 12 7.11 11.82 -7.72
CA SER A 12 7.36 11.03 -6.52
C SER A 12 6.11 10.86 -5.67
N ALA A 13 5.31 11.92 -5.48
CA ALA A 13 4.04 11.83 -4.75
C ALA A 13 3.07 10.84 -5.42
N VAL A 14 2.85 10.97 -6.74
CA VAL A 14 1.95 10.09 -7.49
C VAL A 14 2.42 8.64 -7.41
N LEU A 15 3.72 8.38 -7.58
CA LEU A 15 4.28 7.02 -7.49
C LEU A 15 4.10 6.42 -6.09
N CYS A 16 4.41 7.18 -5.03
CA CYS A 16 4.22 6.73 -3.66
C CYS A 16 2.76 6.41 -3.36
N LEU A 17 1.82 7.27 -3.77
CA LEU A 17 0.39 7.05 -3.54
C LEU A 17 -0.16 5.87 -4.35
N ALA A 18 0.25 5.72 -5.60
CA ALA A 18 -0.15 4.59 -6.44
C ALA A 18 0.35 3.26 -5.86
N LEU A 19 1.62 3.21 -5.44
CA LEU A 19 2.17 2.02 -4.78
C LEU A 19 1.49 1.76 -3.43
N SER A 20 1.24 2.80 -2.63
CA SER A 20 0.50 2.67 -1.37
C SER A 20 -0.88 2.04 -1.59
N ALA A 21 -1.64 2.54 -2.58
CA ALA A 21 -2.94 1.99 -2.94
C ALA A 21 -2.84 0.52 -3.38
N PHE A 22 -1.82 0.17 -4.18
CA PHE A 22 -1.57 -1.22 -4.58
C PHE A 22 -1.30 -2.13 -3.38
N PHE A 23 -0.44 -1.72 -2.44
CA PHE A 23 -0.13 -2.51 -1.25
C PHE A 23 -1.33 -2.63 -0.30
N TYR A 24 -2.13 -1.58 -0.13
CA TYR A 24 -3.39 -1.67 0.63
C TYR A 24 -4.39 -2.61 -0.04
N TYR A 25 -4.50 -2.59 -1.37
CA TYR A 25 -5.35 -3.51 -2.09
C TYR A 25 -4.88 -4.96 -1.93
N ALA A 26 -3.57 -5.22 -2.04
CA ALA A 26 -3.00 -6.53 -1.77
C ALA A 26 -3.30 -6.99 -0.33
N TRP A 27 -3.12 -6.11 0.66
CA TRP A 27 -3.48 -6.40 2.04
C TRP A 27 -4.96 -6.74 2.20
N TYR A 28 -5.85 -5.99 1.55
CA TYR A 28 -7.27 -6.29 1.55
C TYR A 28 -7.57 -7.66 0.92
N ALA A 29 -7.03 -7.92 -0.28
CA ALA A 29 -7.30 -9.10 -1.06
C ALA A 29 -6.73 -10.39 -0.44
N PHE A 30 -5.60 -10.31 0.25
CA PHE A 30 -4.98 -11.49 0.86
C PHE A 30 -5.35 -11.67 2.34
N TYR A 31 -5.86 -10.64 3.02
CA TYR A 31 -6.10 -10.69 4.47
C TYR A 31 -7.47 -10.15 4.88
N VAL A 32 -7.74 -8.86 4.68
CA VAL A 32 -8.90 -8.21 5.33
C VAL A 32 -10.24 -8.81 4.88
N LYS A 33 -10.34 -9.28 3.63
CA LYS A 33 -11.59 -9.86 3.12
C LYS A 33 -11.90 -11.27 3.63
N TRP A 34 -10.94 -11.94 4.27
CA TRP A 34 -11.06 -13.34 4.65
C TRP A 34 -11.25 -13.52 6.15
N ASP A 35 -12.08 -14.49 6.52
CA ASP A 35 -12.29 -14.90 7.91
C ASP A 35 -11.37 -16.08 8.26
N PHE A 36 -10.26 -15.79 8.92
CA PHE A 36 -9.26 -16.80 9.26
C PHE A 36 -9.68 -17.59 10.50
N ASN A 37 -9.45 -18.91 10.48
CA ASN A 37 -9.67 -19.75 11.66
C ASN A 37 -8.59 -19.53 12.75
N GLU A 38 -8.69 -20.29 13.85
CA GLU A 38 -7.74 -20.25 14.98
C GLU A 38 -6.29 -20.53 14.59
N LEU A 39 -6.06 -21.23 13.47
CA LEU A 39 -4.74 -21.53 12.92
C LEU A 39 -4.24 -20.44 11.96
N GLY A 40 -4.99 -19.35 11.78
CA GLY A 40 -4.67 -18.26 10.87
C GLY A 40 -4.78 -18.64 9.40
N ARG A 41 -5.66 -19.60 9.05
CA ARG A 41 -5.84 -20.11 7.69
C ARG A 41 -7.28 -19.93 7.23
N TYR A 42 -7.43 -19.60 5.96
CA TYR A 42 -8.70 -19.63 5.25
C TYR A 42 -8.52 -20.44 3.97
N TYR A 43 -9.40 -21.41 3.74
CA TYR A 43 -9.42 -22.19 2.50
C TYR A 43 -10.55 -21.66 1.62
N ASP A 44 -10.18 -21.21 0.43
CA ASP A 44 -11.11 -20.81 -0.61
C ASP A 44 -11.52 -22.04 -1.42
N PRO A 45 -12.78 -22.51 -1.31
CA PRO A 45 -13.24 -23.69 -2.03
C PRO A 45 -13.44 -23.44 -3.54
N VAL A 46 -13.51 -22.18 -3.99
CA VAL A 46 -13.70 -21.84 -5.40
C VAL A 46 -12.35 -21.88 -6.10
N ASP A 47 -11.38 -21.12 -5.59
CA ASP A 47 -10.05 -21.03 -6.18
C ASP A 47 -9.13 -22.18 -5.74
N GLN A 48 -9.55 -22.99 -4.76
CA GLN A 48 -8.78 -24.11 -4.19
C GLN A 48 -7.43 -23.65 -3.58
N VAL A 49 -7.38 -22.42 -3.04
CA VAL A 49 -6.17 -21.81 -2.46
C VAL A 49 -6.33 -21.63 -0.94
N VAL A 50 -5.22 -21.77 -0.22
CA VAL A 50 -5.15 -21.46 1.21
C VAL A 50 -4.49 -20.10 1.43
N TYR A 51 -5.23 -19.18 2.05
CA TYR A 51 -4.72 -17.91 2.55
C TYR A 51 -4.21 -18.08 3.98
N THR A 52 -3.17 -17.32 4.35
CA THR A 52 -2.53 -17.36 5.68
C THR A 52 -2.45 -15.98 6.30
N SER A 53 -2.37 -15.87 7.62
CA SER A 53 -2.42 -14.59 8.38
C SER A 53 -1.10 -13.79 8.48
N SER A 54 -0.23 -13.85 7.48
CA SER A 54 0.99 -13.02 7.30
C SER A 54 0.77 -11.54 6.87
N GLY A 55 -0.23 -10.83 7.41
CA GLY A 55 -0.72 -9.54 6.86
C GLY A 55 0.25 -8.36 6.89
N PHE A 56 1.23 -8.39 7.80
CA PHE A 56 2.18 -7.29 8.01
C PHE A 56 3.03 -6.95 6.77
N VAL A 57 3.25 -7.93 5.88
CA VAL A 57 4.09 -7.76 4.69
C VAL A 57 3.50 -6.72 3.72
N TRP A 58 2.19 -6.47 3.78
CA TRP A 58 1.50 -5.58 2.83
C TRP A 58 1.09 -4.25 3.46
N VAL A 59 0.60 -4.25 4.70
CA VAL A 59 0.13 -3.01 5.37
C VAL A 59 1.28 -2.07 5.76
N LEU A 60 2.44 -2.61 6.12
CA LEU A 60 3.62 -1.81 6.48
C LEU A 60 4.14 -0.98 5.30
N PRO A 61 4.50 -1.57 4.14
CA PRO A 61 4.93 -0.78 3.00
C PRO A 61 3.81 0.16 2.51
N ALA A 62 2.54 -0.26 2.55
CA ALA A 62 1.42 0.62 2.20
C ALA A 62 1.40 1.92 3.02
N THR A 63 1.53 1.80 4.34
CA THR A 63 1.49 2.93 5.27
C THR A 63 2.72 3.83 5.14
N VAL A 64 3.90 3.25 4.97
CA VAL A 64 5.15 4.02 4.76
C VAL A 64 5.09 4.82 3.45
N LEU A 65 4.60 4.21 2.37
CA LEU A 65 4.45 4.87 1.07
C LEU A 65 3.39 5.97 1.10
N LEU A 66 2.29 5.75 1.84
CA LEU A 66 1.28 6.78 2.06
C LEU A 66 1.89 8.02 2.72
N ALA A 67 2.63 7.81 3.83
CA ALA A 67 3.30 8.88 4.55
C ALA A 67 4.33 9.60 3.66
N ALA A 68 5.13 8.86 2.89
CA ALA A 68 6.10 9.43 1.95
C ALA A 68 5.40 10.29 0.88
N GLY A 69 4.30 9.80 0.30
CA GLY A 69 3.49 10.54 -0.67
C GLY A 69 2.94 11.84 -0.09
N ALA A 70 2.40 11.80 1.13
CA ALA A 70 1.92 12.99 1.84
C ALA A 70 3.04 14.01 2.09
N VAL A 71 4.24 13.55 2.48
CA VAL A 71 5.42 14.42 2.65
C VAL A 71 5.84 15.07 1.33
N PHE A 72 5.82 14.34 0.21
CA PHE A 72 6.16 14.91 -1.10
C PHE A 72 5.14 15.97 -1.55
N ILE A 73 3.84 15.74 -1.33
CA ILE A 73 2.79 16.75 -1.60
C ILE A 73 3.02 17.99 -0.76
N TRP A 74 3.18 17.82 0.56
CA TRP A 74 3.36 18.93 1.49
C TRP A 74 4.59 19.78 1.17
N ARG A 75 5.73 19.13 0.91
CA ARG A 75 6.95 19.82 0.48
C ARG A 75 6.82 20.46 -0.91
N GLY A 76 6.02 19.87 -1.80
CA GLY A 76 5.72 20.42 -3.12
C GLY A 76 4.78 21.64 -3.09
N TRP A 77 4.00 21.81 -2.02
CA TRP A 77 3.15 22.98 -1.78
C TRP A 77 3.88 24.11 -1.03
N ARG A 78 4.90 23.79 -0.22
CA ARG A 78 5.72 24.78 0.49
C ARG A 78 6.86 25.40 -0.33
N ARG A 79 7.05 24.96 -1.58
CA ARG A 79 8.07 25.48 -2.51
C ARG A 79 7.39 26.24 -3.64
#